data_AF-A0A662I888-F1
#
_entry.id   AF-A0A662I888-F1
#
_cell.length_a   1.000
_cell.length_b   1.000
_cell.length_c   1.000
_cell.angle_alpha   90.00
_cell.angle_beta   90.00
_cell.angle_gamma   90.00
#
_symmetry.space_group_name_H-M   'P 1'
#
loop_
_entity.id
_entity.type
_entity.pdbx_description
1 polymer ?
#
loop_
_entity_poly.entity_id
_entity_poly.type
_entity_poly.pdbx_seq_one_letter_code
_entity_poly.pdbx_strand_id
1 'polypeptide(L)'
;MNLNRKSLISVTDVVAMGVGTALYAAFNVFFNIFQLPGTQLVALRPSVCIPMFFGYAFGPIVGFVSGFLGNTISDAISWGGFWWNWDVGNGLLGLIPGLAAYFIPREKLFDKKGLVAAAILSVIAAVVGMGFAAYTDYILGYGVSTIEEATYALFLPAALTDAVNGLILTPILAAAYSAAVKGRARRV
;
A
#
# COMPACT_ATOMS: atom_id res chain seq x y z
N MET A 1 10.03 11.07 -39.33
CA MET A 1 9.47 11.64 -38.08
C MET A 1 9.80 10.67 -36.94
N ASN A 2 10.92 10.89 -36.23
CA ASN A 2 11.34 10.03 -35.11
C ASN A 2 10.47 10.33 -33.89
N LEU A 3 9.39 9.57 -33.72
CA LEU A 3 8.65 9.54 -32.47
C LEU A 3 9.45 8.70 -31.47
N ASN A 4 10.38 9.36 -30.79
CA ASN A 4 11.09 8.80 -29.65
C ASN A 4 10.09 8.68 -28.48
N ARG A 5 9.21 7.68 -28.55
CA ARG A 5 8.19 7.41 -27.53
C ARG A 5 8.92 6.88 -26.30
N LYS A 6 9.34 7.77 -25.39
CA LYS A 6 9.75 7.36 -24.05
C LYS A 6 8.58 6.60 -23.44
N SER A 7 8.79 5.32 -23.13
CA SER A 7 7.81 4.51 -22.40
C SER A 7 7.41 5.23 -21.12
N LEU A 8 6.11 5.30 -20.84
CA LEU A 8 5.56 5.85 -19.59
C LEU A 8 5.95 4.99 -18.37
N ILE A 9 6.34 3.74 -18.59
CA ILE A 9 6.72 2.77 -17.56
C ILE A 9 8.13 2.26 -17.87
N SER A 10 9.05 2.39 -16.93
CA SER A 10 10.43 1.91 -17.07
C SER A 10 10.53 0.41 -16.73
N VAL A 11 11.64 -0.23 -17.15
CA VAL A 11 11.95 -1.61 -16.73
C VAL A 11 12.02 -1.71 -15.20
N THR A 12 12.57 -0.69 -14.54
CA THR A 12 12.64 -0.60 -13.07
C THR A 12 11.24 -0.62 -12.47
N ASP A 13 10.27 0.07 -13.07
CA ASP A 13 8.89 0.11 -12.57
C ASP A 13 8.23 -1.26 -12.70
N VAL A 14 8.44 -1.96 -13.82
CA VAL A 14 7.93 -3.33 -14.01
C VAL A 14 8.50 -4.29 -12.98
N VAL A 15 9.81 -4.24 -12.74
CA VAL A 15 10.47 -5.06 -11.72
C VAL A 15 9.96 -4.70 -10.33
N ALA A 16 9.84 -3.41 -10.01
CA ALA A 16 9.34 -2.96 -8.72
C ALA A 16 7.89 -3.39 -8.49
N MET A 17 7.03 -3.36 -9.50
CA MET A 17 5.65 -3.89 -9.43
C MET A 17 5.65 -5.38 -9.12
N GLY A 18 6.48 -6.17 -9.83
CA GLY A 18 6.57 -7.62 -9.60
C GLY A 18 7.08 -7.97 -8.19
N VAL A 19 8.15 -7.31 -7.75
CA VAL A 19 8.74 -7.53 -6.42
C VAL A 19 7.80 -7.05 -5.31
N GLY A 20 7.22 -5.86 -5.45
CA GLY A 20 6.28 -5.29 -4.48
C GLY A 20 5.04 -6.17 -4.32
N THR A 21 4.47 -6.64 -5.44
CA THR A 21 3.36 -7.61 -5.46
C THR A 21 3.71 -8.88 -4.71
N ALA A 22 4.85 -9.51 -5.03
CA ALA A 22 5.26 -10.77 -4.42
C ALA A 22 5.54 -10.63 -2.92
N LEU A 23 6.25 -9.58 -2.51
CA LEU A 23 6.52 -9.32 -1.10
C LEU A 23 5.23 -9.04 -0.33
N TYR A 24 4.34 -8.21 -0.89
CA TYR A 24 3.10 -7.88 -0.22
C TYR A 24 2.23 -9.11 -0.06
N ALA A 25 2.02 -9.89 -1.14
CA ALA A 25 1.25 -11.12 -1.08
C ALA A 25 1.80 -12.10 -0.03
N ALA A 26 3.10 -12.39 -0.07
CA ALA A 26 3.72 -13.36 0.83
C ALA A 26 3.59 -12.97 2.31
N PHE A 27 3.87 -11.71 2.65
CA PHE A 27 3.75 -11.23 4.02
C PHE A 27 2.28 -11.10 4.45
N ASN A 28 1.40 -10.65 3.55
CA ASN A 28 -0.01 -10.48 3.86
C ASN A 28 -0.68 -11.83 4.16
N VAL A 29 -0.36 -12.90 3.41
CA VAL A 29 -0.83 -14.28 3.72
C VAL A 29 -0.45 -14.69 5.15
N PHE A 30 0.78 -14.43 5.57
CA PHE A 30 1.22 -14.75 6.93
C PHE A 30 0.49 -13.89 7.98
N PHE A 31 0.37 -12.58 7.75
CA PHE A 31 -0.25 -11.68 8.73
C PHE A 31 -1.77 -11.78 8.80
N ASN A 32 -2.42 -12.29 7.76
CA ASN A 32 -3.85 -12.60 7.75
C ASN A 32 -4.25 -13.65 8.81
N ILE A 33 -3.29 -14.41 9.35
CA ILE A 33 -3.50 -15.31 10.50
C ILE A 33 -3.87 -14.53 11.78
N PHE A 34 -3.37 -13.29 11.92
CA PHE A 34 -3.57 -12.45 13.11
C PHE A 34 -4.78 -11.52 12.93
N GLN A 35 -5.97 -12.14 12.85
CA GLN A 35 -7.23 -11.40 12.74
C GLN A 35 -7.54 -10.59 14.00
N LEU A 36 -8.16 -9.43 13.82
CA LEU A 36 -8.60 -8.58 14.92
C LEU A 36 -9.91 -9.14 15.49
N PRO A 37 -9.99 -9.40 16.81
CA PRO A 37 -11.21 -9.87 17.44
C PRO A 37 -12.38 -8.90 17.21
N GLY A 38 -13.56 -9.44 16.90
CA GLY A 38 -14.78 -8.64 16.71
C GLY A 38 -14.88 -7.91 15.37
N THR A 39 -14.00 -8.22 14.41
CA THR A 39 -14.03 -7.67 13.04
C THR A 39 -14.39 -8.76 12.02
N GLN A 40 -14.74 -8.38 10.79
CA GLN A 40 -14.97 -9.32 9.70
C GLN A 40 -13.74 -9.37 8.78
N LEU A 41 -12.92 -10.43 8.89
CA LEU A 41 -11.76 -10.68 8.03
C LEU A 41 -10.71 -9.55 8.00
N VAL A 42 -10.66 -8.70 9.03
CA VAL A 42 -9.62 -7.69 9.20
C VAL A 42 -8.50 -8.24 10.08
N ALA A 43 -7.25 -8.01 9.69
CA ALA A 43 -6.07 -8.47 10.42
C ALA A 43 -5.12 -7.32 10.74
N LEU A 44 -4.09 -7.57 11.56
CA LEU A 44 -3.11 -6.56 11.97
C LEU A 44 -2.28 -5.98 10.81
N ARG A 45 -2.01 -6.80 9.77
CA ARG A 45 -1.42 -6.42 8.46
C ARG A 45 -0.28 -5.37 8.46
N PRO A 46 0.82 -5.56 9.20
CA PRO A 46 2.03 -4.72 9.03
C PRO A 46 2.61 -4.79 7.61
N SER A 47 2.25 -5.81 6.83
CA SER A 47 2.52 -5.96 5.40
C SER A 47 2.11 -4.76 4.55
N VAL A 48 1.10 -3.97 4.93
CA VAL A 48 0.61 -2.81 4.14
C VAL A 48 1.66 -1.72 3.91
N CYS A 49 2.70 -1.67 4.75
CA CYS A 49 3.81 -0.75 4.52
C CYS A 49 4.58 -1.06 3.23
N ILE A 50 4.48 -2.28 2.69
CA ILE A 50 5.15 -2.69 1.45
C ILE A 50 4.60 -1.90 0.26
N PRO A 51 3.31 -1.98 -0.12
CA PRO A 51 2.79 -1.18 -1.23
C PRO A 51 2.92 0.33 -0.99
N MET A 52 2.76 0.80 0.26
CA MET A 52 2.98 2.20 0.63
C MET A 52 4.42 2.65 0.32
N PHE A 53 5.42 1.87 0.73
CA PHE A 53 6.83 2.16 0.45
C PHE A 53 7.15 2.06 -1.04
N PHE A 54 6.69 1.01 -1.72
CA PHE A 54 6.94 0.84 -3.16
C PHE A 54 6.32 1.98 -3.96
N GLY A 55 5.12 2.41 -3.60
CA GLY A 55 4.50 3.62 -4.13
C GLY A 55 5.36 4.84 -3.89
N TYR A 56 5.72 5.10 -2.64
CA TYR A 56 6.54 6.26 -2.26
C TYR A 56 7.89 6.29 -3.01
N ALA A 57 8.56 5.15 -3.16
CA ALA A 57 9.90 5.06 -3.71
C ALA A 57 9.96 4.96 -5.24
N PHE A 58 8.94 4.41 -5.90
CA PHE A 58 8.95 4.11 -7.34
C PHE A 58 7.78 4.74 -8.11
N GLY A 59 6.86 5.40 -7.42
CA GLY A 59 5.76 6.15 -8.01
C GLY A 59 4.38 5.48 -7.85
N PRO A 60 3.31 6.23 -8.16
CA PRO A 60 1.94 5.86 -7.78
C PRO A 60 1.45 4.60 -8.49
N ILE A 61 1.83 4.39 -9.75
CA ILE A 61 1.44 3.19 -10.50
C ILE A 61 2.08 1.94 -9.88
N VAL A 62 3.35 2.03 -9.49
CA VAL A 62 4.05 0.92 -8.85
C VAL A 62 3.40 0.55 -7.53
N GLY A 63 3.07 1.54 -6.71
CA GLY A 63 2.36 1.35 -5.45
C GLY A 63 0.98 0.74 -5.65
N PHE A 64 0.20 1.27 -6.60
CA PHE A 64 -1.13 0.76 -6.92
C PHE A 64 -1.10 -0.72 -7.31
N VAL A 65 -0.25 -1.09 -8.27
CA VAL A 65 -0.16 -2.47 -8.75
C VAL A 65 0.34 -3.40 -7.64
N SER A 66 1.36 -2.97 -6.87
CA SER A 66 1.88 -3.75 -5.75
C SER A 66 0.80 -4.03 -4.69
N GLY A 67 -0.01 -3.03 -4.37
CA GLY A 67 -1.10 -3.15 -3.40
C GLY A 67 -2.26 -3.98 -3.92
N PHE A 68 -2.74 -3.66 -5.12
CA PHE A 68 -3.88 -4.32 -5.75
C PHE A 68 -3.61 -5.81 -5.99
N LEU A 69 -2.58 -6.13 -6.79
CA LEU A 69 -2.28 -7.52 -7.12
C LEU A 69 -1.77 -8.30 -5.90
N GLY A 70 -1.00 -7.65 -5.02
CA GLY A 70 -0.50 -8.30 -3.82
C GLY A 70 -1.64 -8.71 -2.89
N ASN A 71 -2.65 -7.85 -2.72
CA ASN A 71 -3.85 -8.17 -1.97
C ASN A 71 -4.65 -9.29 -2.63
N THR A 72 -4.91 -9.19 -3.94
CA THR A 72 -5.67 -10.18 -4.70
C THR A 72 -5.08 -11.58 -4.56
N ILE A 73 -3.75 -11.68 -4.70
CA ILE A 73 -3.05 -12.96 -4.54
C ILE A 73 -3.14 -13.45 -3.10
N SER A 74 -2.94 -12.57 -2.11
CA SER A 74 -3.01 -13.00 -0.72
C SER A 74 -4.40 -13.44 -0.30
N ASP A 75 -5.45 -12.78 -0.78
CA ASP A 75 -6.84 -13.10 -0.43
C ASP A 75 -7.29 -14.39 -1.12
N ALA A 76 -6.84 -14.63 -2.36
CA ALA A 76 -7.04 -15.91 -3.03
C ALA A 76 -6.40 -17.08 -2.25
N ILE A 77 -5.24 -16.85 -1.61
CA ILE A 77 -4.54 -17.88 -0.82
C ILE A 77 -5.14 -18.01 0.59
N SER A 78 -5.41 -16.91 1.28
CA SER A 78 -5.89 -16.91 2.66
C SER A 78 -7.35 -17.32 2.78
N TRP A 79 -8.18 -16.89 1.83
CA TRP A 79 -9.64 -16.95 1.94
C TRP A 79 -10.33 -17.62 0.73
N GLY A 80 -9.57 -17.93 -0.33
CA GLY A 80 -10.12 -18.58 -1.53
C GLY A 80 -11.00 -17.68 -2.40
N GLY A 81 -10.84 -16.35 -2.31
CA GLY A 81 -11.73 -15.39 -2.98
C GLY A 81 -11.02 -14.16 -3.57
N PHE A 82 -11.82 -13.33 -4.24
CA PHE A 82 -11.44 -12.04 -4.84
C PHE A 82 -12.44 -10.98 -4.41
N TRP A 83 -11.96 -9.89 -3.81
CA TRP A 83 -12.78 -8.79 -3.29
C TRP A 83 -12.33 -7.49 -3.94
N TRP A 84 -12.80 -7.25 -5.17
CA TRP A 84 -12.31 -6.18 -6.02
C TRP A 84 -12.23 -4.81 -5.32
N ASN A 85 -13.17 -4.50 -4.44
CA ASN A 85 -13.21 -3.23 -3.72
C ASN A 85 -12.13 -3.14 -2.64
N TRP A 86 -11.88 -4.23 -1.92
CA TRP A 86 -10.74 -4.35 -1.01
C TRP A 86 -9.42 -4.32 -1.77
N ASP A 87 -9.34 -5.01 -2.91
CA ASP A 87 -8.15 -4.99 -3.77
C ASP A 87 -7.84 -3.57 -4.27
N VAL A 88 -8.86 -2.81 -4.72
CA VAL A 88 -8.71 -1.39 -5.06
C VAL A 88 -8.30 -0.57 -3.84
N GLY A 89 -8.93 -0.79 -2.68
CA GLY A 89 -8.56 -0.13 -1.42
C GLY A 89 -7.08 -0.35 -1.07
N ASN A 90 -6.58 -1.56 -1.25
CA ASN A 90 -5.17 -1.91 -1.07
C ASN A 90 -4.26 -1.30 -2.14
N GLY A 91 -4.73 -1.19 -3.39
CA GLY A 91 -4.05 -0.41 -4.41
C GLY A 91 -3.91 1.07 -4.02
N LEU A 92 -4.93 1.67 -3.42
CA LEU A 92 -4.89 3.05 -2.92
C LEU A 92 -3.86 3.23 -1.80
N LEU A 93 -3.62 2.20 -0.97
CA LEU A 93 -2.56 2.21 0.04
C LEU A 93 -1.18 2.50 -0.58
N GLY A 94 -0.90 1.94 -1.76
CA GLY A 94 0.35 2.22 -2.48
C GLY A 94 0.31 3.45 -3.36
N LEU A 95 -0.82 3.73 -4.02
CA LEU A 95 -0.95 4.86 -4.94
C LEU A 95 -0.71 6.19 -4.23
N ILE A 96 -1.37 6.41 -3.09
CA ILE A 96 -1.43 7.71 -2.42
C ILE A 96 -0.04 8.17 -1.93
N PRO A 97 0.76 7.33 -1.24
CA PRO A 97 2.14 7.69 -0.91
C PRO A 97 3.00 7.93 -2.15
N GLY A 98 2.73 7.23 -3.26
CA GLY A 98 3.45 7.45 -4.52
C GLY A 98 3.18 8.79 -5.18
N LEU A 99 2.09 9.49 -4.83
CA LEU A 99 1.85 10.85 -5.29
C LEU A 99 2.94 11.83 -4.81
N ALA A 100 3.71 11.48 -3.78
CA ALA A 100 4.87 12.26 -3.32
C ALA A 100 5.84 12.62 -4.46
N ALA A 101 5.97 11.77 -5.47
CA ALA A 101 6.81 12.01 -6.65
C ALA A 101 6.43 13.28 -7.44
N TYR A 102 5.20 13.77 -7.30
CA TYR A 102 4.73 14.97 -8.01
C TYR A 102 4.95 16.28 -7.25
N PHE A 103 5.17 16.23 -5.94
CA PHE A 103 5.31 17.44 -5.11
C PHE A 103 6.56 17.46 -4.22
N ILE A 104 7.34 16.38 -4.18
CA ILE A 104 8.63 16.32 -3.49
C ILE A 104 9.73 16.02 -4.52
N PRO A 105 10.75 16.90 -4.67
CA PRO A 105 11.89 16.61 -5.52
C PRO A 105 12.58 15.30 -5.13
N ARG A 106 13.03 14.52 -6.13
CA ARG A 106 13.56 13.16 -5.92
C ARG A 106 14.72 13.12 -4.92
N GLU A 107 15.58 14.13 -4.93
CA GLU A 107 16.72 14.27 -4.04
C GLU A 107 16.33 14.56 -2.58
N LYS A 108 15.12 15.05 -2.32
CA LYS A 108 14.57 15.33 -0.99
C LYS A 108 13.66 14.22 -0.47
N LEU A 109 13.27 13.28 -1.32
CA LEU A 109 12.32 12.22 -1.00
C LEU A 109 12.74 11.38 0.22
N PHE A 110 14.04 11.24 0.48
CA PHE A 110 14.55 10.46 1.61
C PHE A 110 15.24 11.32 2.68
N ASP A 111 15.02 12.64 2.66
CA ASP A 111 15.43 13.53 3.75
C ASP A 111 14.40 13.53 4.90
N LYS A 112 14.67 14.26 5.99
CA LYS A 112 13.76 14.32 7.15
C LYS A 112 12.33 14.74 6.77
N LYS A 113 12.17 15.72 5.88
CA LYS A 113 10.85 16.21 5.45
C LYS A 113 10.17 15.20 4.52
N GLY A 114 10.93 14.56 3.64
CA GLY A 114 10.47 13.45 2.82
C GLY A 114 9.89 12.32 3.67
N LEU A 115 10.64 11.85 4.68
CA LEU A 115 10.19 10.78 5.57
C LEU A 115 8.94 11.15 6.36
N VAL A 116 8.82 12.41 6.83
CA VAL A 116 7.58 12.90 7.45
C VAL A 116 6.41 12.86 6.47
N ALA A 117 6.62 13.25 5.21
CA ALA A 117 5.59 13.13 4.18
C ALA A 117 5.22 11.67 3.90
N ALA A 118 6.19 10.74 3.88
CA ALA A 118 5.93 9.31 3.72
C ALA A 118 4.99 8.79 4.82
N ALA A 119 5.23 9.20 6.07
CA ALA A 119 4.42 8.85 7.22
C ALA A 119 2.99 9.42 7.10
N ILE A 120 2.86 10.72 6.82
CA ILE A 120 1.56 11.40 6.68
C ILE A 120 0.74 10.81 5.53
N LEU A 121 1.36 10.62 4.36
CA LEU A 121 0.66 10.07 3.20
C LEU A 121 0.23 8.62 3.44
N SER A 122 0.98 7.83 4.21
CA SER A 122 0.58 6.47 4.57
C SER A 122 -0.69 6.45 5.43
N VAL A 123 -0.82 7.41 6.37
CA VAL A 123 -2.05 7.56 7.17
C VAL A 123 -3.24 7.98 6.29
N ILE A 124 -3.03 8.95 5.39
CA ILE A 124 -4.07 9.35 4.43
C ILE A 124 -4.48 8.16 3.55
N ALA A 125 -3.50 7.38 3.10
CA ALA A 125 -3.74 6.21 2.27
C ALA A 125 -4.59 5.16 3.00
N ALA A 126 -4.28 4.87 4.26
CA ALA A 126 -5.07 3.96 5.10
C ALA A 126 -6.54 4.40 5.22
N VAL A 127 -6.77 5.69 5.52
CA VAL A 127 -8.13 6.24 5.63
C VAL A 127 -8.88 6.15 4.30
N VAL A 128 -8.25 6.58 3.20
CA VAL A 128 -8.91 6.61 1.89
C VAL A 128 -9.13 5.20 1.33
N GLY A 129 -8.13 4.33 1.43
CA GLY A 129 -8.16 2.97 0.92
C GLY A 129 -9.16 2.10 1.67
N MET A 130 -9.11 2.10 3.01
CA MET A 130 -10.03 1.30 3.82
C MET A 130 -11.45 1.90 3.83
N GLY A 131 -11.56 3.23 3.72
CA GLY A 131 -12.85 3.89 3.54
C GLY A 131 -13.50 3.47 2.22
N PHE A 132 -12.73 3.44 1.12
CA PHE A 132 -13.22 2.94 -0.16
C PHE A 132 -13.73 1.50 -0.03
N ALA A 133 -12.94 0.59 0.55
CA ALA A 133 -13.31 -0.81 0.69
C ALA A 133 -14.58 -1.00 1.55
N ALA A 134 -14.58 -0.49 2.78
CA ALA A 134 -15.67 -0.72 3.74
C ALA A 134 -16.99 -0.05 3.32
N TYR A 135 -16.96 1.18 2.80
CA TYR A 135 -18.20 1.85 2.42
C TYR A 135 -18.74 1.36 1.07
N THR A 136 -17.90 0.84 0.19
CA THR A 136 -18.41 0.15 -1.01
C THR A 136 -19.04 -1.19 -0.67
N ASP A 137 -18.53 -1.92 0.33
CA ASP A 137 -19.22 -3.11 0.86
C ASP A 137 -20.64 -2.76 1.33
N TYR A 138 -20.79 -1.68 2.08
CA TYR A 138 -22.11 -1.19 2.51
C TYR A 138 -23.02 -0.79 1.35
N ILE A 139 -22.52 0.04 0.43
CA ILE A 139 -23.31 0.54 -0.71
C ILE A 139 -23.79 -0.61 -1.61
N LEU A 140 -22.98 -1.68 -1.73
CA LEU A 140 -23.27 -2.82 -2.59
C LEU A 140 -23.91 -4.00 -1.85
N GLY A 141 -24.02 -3.92 -0.52
CA GLY A 141 -24.60 -4.98 0.31
C GLY A 141 -23.72 -6.22 0.46
N TYR A 142 -22.40 -6.06 0.46
CA TYR A 142 -21.44 -7.15 0.65
C TYR A 142 -21.13 -7.35 2.13
N GLY A 143 -21.68 -8.38 2.75
CA GLY A 143 -21.34 -8.81 4.12
C GLY A 143 -21.82 -7.90 5.25
N VAL A 144 -22.16 -6.64 4.96
CA VAL A 144 -22.71 -5.64 5.90
C VAL A 144 -23.93 -4.96 5.30
N SER A 145 -24.86 -4.55 6.17
CA SER A 145 -26.16 -3.98 5.78
C SER A 145 -26.42 -2.59 6.34
N THR A 146 -25.62 -2.15 7.31
CA THR A 146 -25.74 -0.83 7.93
C THR A 146 -24.44 -0.05 7.83
N ILE A 147 -24.55 1.29 7.83
CA ILE A 147 -23.38 2.17 7.89
C ILE A 147 -22.62 2.01 9.20
N GLU A 148 -23.31 1.62 10.28
CA GLU A 148 -22.70 1.35 11.58
C GLU A 148 -21.78 0.12 11.50
N GLU A 149 -22.25 -1.00 10.94
CA GLU A 149 -21.44 -2.19 10.70
C GLU A 149 -20.21 -1.86 9.83
N ALA A 150 -20.41 -1.16 8.72
CA ALA A 150 -19.30 -0.76 7.84
C ALA A 150 -18.26 0.13 8.54
N THR A 151 -18.72 1.02 9.44
CA THR A 151 -17.84 1.93 10.16
C THR A 151 -17.05 1.20 11.26
N TYR A 152 -17.74 0.46 12.12
CA TYR A 152 -17.15 -0.08 13.35
C TYR A 152 -16.56 -1.48 13.19
N ALA A 153 -17.09 -2.32 12.31
CA ALA A 153 -16.59 -3.69 12.12
C ALA A 153 -15.53 -3.79 11.02
N LEU A 154 -15.53 -2.87 10.05
CA LEU A 154 -14.62 -2.89 8.89
C LEU A 154 -13.68 -1.67 8.87
N PHE A 155 -14.23 -0.47 8.66
CA PHE A 155 -13.45 0.73 8.37
C PHE A 155 -12.51 1.12 9.51
N LEU A 156 -13.01 1.34 10.72
CA LEU A 156 -12.20 1.81 11.84
C LEU A 156 -11.08 0.81 12.20
N PRO A 157 -11.35 -0.49 12.38
CA PRO A 157 -10.29 -1.45 12.68
C PRO A 157 -9.22 -1.50 11.60
N ALA A 158 -9.61 -1.56 10.32
CA ALA A 158 -8.67 -1.64 9.21
C ALA A 158 -7.88 -0.35 9.02
N ALA A 159 -8.56 0.80 8.98
CA ALA A 159 -7.93 2.10 8.78
C ALA A 159 -6.96 2.44 9.91
N LEU A 160 -7.32 2.14 11.17
CA LEU A 160 -6.45 2.43 12.32
C LEU A 160 -5.20 1.56 12.31
N THR A 161 -5.35 0.25 12.08
CA THR A 161 -4.18 -0.65 12.05
C THR A 161 -3.27 -0.32 10.87
N ASP A 162 -3.83 -0.12 9.68
CA ASP A 162 -3.06 0.26 8.50
C ASP A 162 -2.39 1.63 8.65
N ALA A 163 -3.06 2.60 9.28
CA ALA A 163 -2.51 3.91 9.55
C ALA A 163 -1.32 3.82 10.52
N VAL A 164 -1.44 3.07 11.62
CA VAL A 164 -0.34 2.89 12.58
C VAL A 164 0.84 2.19 11.94
N ASN A 165 0.60 1.10 11.21
CA ASN A 165 1.66 0.39 10.50
C ASN A 165 2.34 1.26 9.44
N GLY A 166 1.56 1.96 8.63
CA GLY A 166 2.06 2.86 7.59
C GLY A 166 2.83 4.06 8.15
N LEU A 167 2.32 4.68 9.21
CA LEU A 167 2.96 5.81 9.90
C LEU A 167 4.37 5.45 10.38
N ILE A 168 4.56 4.24 10.89
CA ILE A 168 5.81 3.80 11.51
C ILE A 168 6.72 3.14 10.47
N LEU A 169 6.22 2.13 9.75
CA LEU A 169 7.07 1.23 8.96
C LEU A 169 7.44 1.82 7.59
N THR A 170 6.54 2.55 6.92
CA THR A 170 6.84 3.16 5.60
C THR A 170 8.05 4.09 5.64
N PRO A 171 8.16 5.09 6.56
CA PRO A 171 9.34 5.93 6.63
C PRO A 171 10.61 5.17 7.05
N ILE A 172 10.49 4.11 7.86
CA ILE A 172 11.63 3.24 8.20
C ILE A 172 12.16 2.52 6.96
N LEU A 173 11.27 1.92 6.15
CA LEU A 173 11.64 1.27 4.90
C LEU A 173 12.25 2.27 3.91
N ALA A 174 11.68 3.47 3.80
CA ALA A 174 12.22 4.55 2.96
C ALA A 174 13.63 4.97 3.39
N ALA A 175 13.86 5.12 4.69
CA ALA A 175 15.19 5.43 5.24
C ALA A 175 16.20 4.30 5.00
N ALA A 176 15.80 3.05 5.24
CA ALA A 176 16.63 1.87 5.03
C ALA A 176 17.03 1.71 3.55
N TYR A 177 16.08 1.91 2.64
CA TYR A 177 16.32 1.90 1.20
C TYR A 177 17.34 2.96 0.79
N SER A 178 17.17 4.20 1.25
CA SER A 178 18.10 5.31 0.98
C SER A 178 19.52 5.00 1.47
N ALA A 179 19.66 4.41 2.67
CA ALA A 179 20.94 4.00 3.21
C ALA A 179 21.59 2.89 2.37
N ALA A 180 20.83 1.88 1.93
CA ALA A 180 21.32 0.79 1.12
C ALA A 180 21.79 1.25 -0.27
N VAL A 181 21.04 2.14 -0.93
CA VAL A 181 21.40 2.69 -2.25
C VAL A 181 22.67 3.54 -2.16
N LYS A 182 22.77 4.43 -1.17
CA LYS A 182 23.99 5.23 -0.93
C LYS A 182 25.21 4.37 -0.63
N GLY A 183 25.03 3.28 0.13
CA GLY A 183 26.09 2.33 0.45
C GLY A 183 26.66 1.63 -0.78
N ARG A 184 25.80 1.26 -1.76
CA ARG A 184 26.27 0.69 -3.03
C ARG A 184 27.05 1.70 -3.87
N ALA A 185 26.58 2.94 -3.97
CA ALA A 185 27.26 3.98 -4.75
C ALA A 185 28.67 4.34 -4.26
N ARG A 186 29.03 3.98 -3.01
CA ARG A 186 30.38 4.18 -2.46
C ARG A 186 31.35 3.01 -2.72
N ARG A 187 30.86 1.86 -3.20
CA ARG A 187 31.64 0.64 -3.39
C ARG A 187 32.02 0.39 -4.86
N VAL A 188 31.53 1.23 -5.77
CA VAL A 188 31.84 1.22 -7.21
C VAL A 188 32.67 2.45 -7.52
#